data_AF-A0A321LU53-F1
#
_entry.id   AF-A0A321LU53-F1
#
_cell.length_a   1.000
_cell.length_b   1.000
_cell.length_c   1.000
_cell.angle_alpha   90.00
_cell.angle_beta   90.00
_cell.angle_gamma   90.00
#
_symmetry.space_group_name_H-M   'P 1'
#
loop_
_entity.id
_entity.type
_entity.pdbx_description
1 polymer ?
#
loop_
_entity_poly.entity_id
_entity_poly.type
_entity_poly.pdbx_seq_one_letter_code
_entity_poly.pdbx_strand_id
1 'polypeptide(L)'
;MNKTENIEAREATHGEKMIEIKIRFWTDELCERGKVVPKHGLTAGVVRIKPNKTHGIAPGKAVPFNSLLDLGAAIEKVFKQHGIVLHIGSGMKTYLAPHSSSFTGNSTK
;
A
#
# COMPACT_ATOMS: atom_id res chain seq x y z
N MET A 1 25.92 -0.37 7.21
CA MET A 1 26.74 0.29 6.18
C MET A 1 25.79 0.75 5.09
N ASN A 2 25.16 1.91 5.24
CA ASN A 2 24.17 2.39 4.28
C ASN A 2 24.83 3.41 3.38
N LYS A 3 25.26 2.93 2.21
CA LYS A 3 25.65 3.77 1.09
C LYS A 3 24.37 4.48 0.64
N THR A 4 24.22 5.75 0.98
CA THR A 4 23.20 6.61 0.39
C THR A 4 23.58 6.72 -1.08
N GLU A 5 23.09 5.80 -1.91
CA GLU A 5 23.22 5.94 -3.35
C GLU A 5 22.52 7.23 -3.74
N ASN A 6 23.20 8.04 -4.54
CA ASN A 6 22.65 9.28 -5.07
C ASN A 6 21.48 8.90 -6.00
N ILE A 7 20.24 8.98 -5.50
CA ILE A 7 19.05 8.61 -6.27
C ILE A 7 18.79 9.75 -7.26
N GLU A 8 19.37 9.65 -8.44
CA GLU A 8 19.18 10.61 -9.52
C GLU A 8 17.82 10.43 -10.20
N ALA A 9 17.20 11.56 -10.56
CA ALA A 9 15.98 11.54 -11.35
C ALA A 9 16.23 10.92 -12.73
N ARG A 10 15.26 10.16 -13.24
CA ARG A 10 15.32 9.50 -14.55
C ARG A 10 14.08 9.84 -15.36
N GLU A 11 14.23 9.86 -16.67
CA GLU A 11 13.08 9.97 -17.57
C GLU A 11 12.19 8.72 -17.46
N ALA A 12 10.88 8.93 -17.58
CA ALA A 12 9.89 7.87 -17.47
C ALA A 12 8.79 8.08 -18.51
N THR A 13 8.46 7.02 -19.25
CA THR A 13 7.36 7.07 -20.21
C THR A 13 6.00 7.13 -19.49
N HIS A 14 4.93 7.42 -20.24
CA HIS A 14 3.59 7.44 -19.69
C HIS A 14 3.22 6.06 -19.10
N GLY A 15 2.71 6.03 -17.87
CA GLY A 15 2.40 4.79 -17.13
C GLY A 15 3.56 4.23 -16.30
N GLU A 16 4.81 4.63 -16.55
CA GLU A 16 5.97 4.17 -15.77
C GLU A 16 6.34 5.11 -14.62
N LYS A 17 5.73 6.30 -14.56
CA LYS A 17 5.95 7.28 -13.48
C LYS A 17 5.45 6.79 -12.12
N MET A 18 4.45 5.91 -12.10
CA MET A 18 3.78 5.47 -10.88
C MET A 18 4.29 4.12 -10.39
N ILE A 19 4.33 3.93 -9.07
CA ILE A 19 4.49 2.62 -8.45
C ILE A 19 3.10 1.98 -8.33
N GLU A 20 2.92 0.80 -8.93
CA GLU A 20 1.63 0.10 -8.93
C GLU A 20 1.69 -1.17 -8.08
N ILE A 21 0.62 -1.41 -7.32
CA ILE A 21 0.36 -2.68 -6.63
C ILE A 21 -0.90 -3.33 -7.20
N LYS A 22 -0.98 -4.66 -7.12
CA LYS A 22 -2.16 -5.45 -7.46
C LYS A 22 -2.66 -6.17 -6.21
N ILE A 23 -3.88 -5.87 -5.82
CA ILE A 23 -4.61 -6.59 -4.76
C ILE A 23 -5.50 -7.63 -5.46
N ARG A 24 -5.47 -8.88 -4.97
CA ARG A 24 -6.35 -9.96 -5.43
C ARG A 24 -7.04 -10.57 -4.23
N PHE A 25 -8.35 -10.71 -4.29
CA PHE A 25 -9.14 -11.40 -3.28
C PHE A 25 -9.29 -12.87 -3.65
N TRP A 26 -9.28 -13.75 -2.66
CA TRP A 26 -9.56 -15.17 -2.88
C TRP A 26 -11.05 -15.41 -3.12
N THR A 27 -11.36 -16.44 -3.89
CA THR A 27 -12.74 -16.83 -4.23
C THR A 27 -12.99 -18.32 -4.08
N ASP A 28 -11.98 -19.09 -3.68
CA ASP A 28 -11.96 -20.56 -3.78
C ASP A 28 -13.00 -21.27 -2.90
N GLU A 29 -13.46 -20.61 -1.84
CA GLU A 29 -14.41 -21.17 -0.85
C GLU A 29 -15.86 -20.70 -1.06
N LEU A 30 -16.14 -19.96 -2.14
CA LEU A 30 -17.46 -19.36 -2.37
C LEU A 30 -18.41 -20.24 -3.19
N CYS A 31 -17.91 -21.29 -3.86
CA CYS A 31 -18.70 -22.23 -4.64
C CYS A 31 -17.92 -23.51 -4.92
N GLU A 32 -18.53 -24.44 -5.66
CA GLU A 32 -17.87 -25.68 -6.09
C GLU A 32 -16.56 -25.40 -6.85
N ARG A 33 -15.58 -26.30 -6.65
CA ARG A 33 -14.25 -26.17 -7.26
C ARG A 33 -14.36 -26.02 -8.78
N GLY A 34 -13.66 -25.01 -9.32
CA GLY A 34 -13.66 -24.70 -10.75
C GLY A 34 -14.79 -23.76 -11.21
N LYS A 35 -15.72 -23.40 -10.32
CA LYS A 35 -16.72 -22.35 -10.56
C LYS A 35 -16.31 -21.05 -9.87
N VAL A 36 -17.01 -19.97 -10.19
CA VAL A 36 -16.91 -18.67 -9.53
C VAL A 36 -18.30 -18.13 -9.24
N VAL A 37 -18.45 -17.37 -8.15
CA VAL A 37 -19.64 -16.55 -7.91
C VAL A 37 -19.32 -15.13 -8.40
N PRO A 38 -19.93 -14.66 -9.52
CA PRO A 38 -19.56 -13.38 -10.11
C PRO A 38 -19.76 -12.20 -9.15
N LYS A 39 -18.73 -11.36 -8.99
CA LYS A 39 -18.72 -10.19 -8.08
C LYS A 39 -18.67 -10.52 -6.58
N HIS A 40 -18.27 -11.73 -6.19
CA HIS A 40 -18.03 -12.09 -4.79
C HIS A 40 -16.56 -12.46 -4.56
N GLY A 41 -16.07 -12.18 -3.36
CA GLY A 41 -14.70 -12.49 -2.92
C GLY A 41 -14.62 -12.54 -1.40
N LEU A 42 -13.63 -13.24 -0.86
CA LEU A 42 -13.33 -13.25 0.56
C LEU A 42 -12.71 -11.92 0.98
N THR A 43 -12.82 -11.56 2.26
CA THR A 43 -12.11 -10.42 2.86
C THR A 43 -10.60 -10.68 3.03
N ALA A 44 -10.10 -11.75 2.40
CA ALA A 44 -8.72 -12.21 2.42
C ALA A 44 -8.18 -12.34 0.99
N GLY A 45 -6.87 -12.35 0.85
CA GLY A 45 -6.25 -12.35 -0.46
C GLY A 45 -4.75 -12.10 -0.42
N VAL A 46 -4.23 -11.53 -1.51
CA VAL A 46 -2.81 -11.21 -1.65
C VAL A 46 -2.57 -9.84 -2.27
N VAL A 47 -1.51 -9.17 -1.82
CA VAL A 47 -0.94 -7.97 -2.40
C VAL A 47 0.33 -8.33 -3.18
N ARG A 48 0.52 -7.76 -4.36
CA ARG A 48 1.73 -7.92 -5.19
C ARG A 48 2.19 -6.57 -5.72
N ILE A 49 3.49 -6.36 -5.83
CA ILE A 49 4.04 -5.25 -6.61
C ILE A 49 3.95 -5.57 -8.10
N LYS A 50 3.63 -4.57 -8.93
CA LYS A 50 3.78 -4.69 -10.39
C LYS A 50 5.22 -4.34 -10.76
N PRO A 51 5.88 -5.10 -11.65
CA PRO A 51 7.20 -4.74 -12.15
C PRO A 51 7.18 -3.36 -12.82
N ASN A 52 8.20 -2.56 -12.57
CA ASN A 52 8.39 -1.26 -13.20
C ASN A 52 9.90 -1.00 -13.34
N LYS A 53 10.41 -1.11 -14.58
CA LYS A 53 11.85 -1.02 -14.89
C LYS A 53 12.42 0.35 -14.53
N THR A 54 11.66 1.42 -14.74
CA THR A 54 12.11 2.80 -14.50
C THR A 54 12.36 3.08 -13.02
N HIS A 55 11.55 2.47 -12.15
CA HIS A 55 11.74 2.48 -10.70
C HIS A 55 12.70 1.39 -10.20
N GLY A 56 13.25 0.54 -11.07
CA GLY A 56 14.07 -0.61 -10.66
C GLY A 56 13.30 -1.70 -9.93
N ILE A 57 11.97 -1.72 -10.05
CA ILE A 57 11.10 -2.66 -9.34
C ILE A 57 10.99 -3.96 -10.15
N ALA A 58 11.54 -5.03 -9.58
CA ALA A 58 11.38 -6.39 -10.08
C ALA A 58 10.12 -7.08 -9.50
N PRO A 59 9.56 -8.10 -10.17
CA PRO A 59 8.51 -8.94 -9.59
C PRO A 59 8.99 -9.57 -8.27
N GLY A 60 8.12 -9.61 -7.27
CA GLY A 60 8.40 -10.25 -5.98
C GLY A 60 7.33 -11.23 -5.53
N LYS A 61 7.54 -11.76 -4.32
CA LYS A 61 6.57 -12.67 -3.69
C LYS A 61 5.30 -11.91 -3.32
N ALA A 62 4.17 -12.60 -3.46
CA ALA A 62 2.90 -12.08 -2.99
C ALA A 62 2.87 -12.09 -1.46
N VAL A 63 2.30 -11.05 -0.86
CA VAL A 63 2.08 -10.97 0.59
C VAL A 63 0.59 -11.18 0.86
N PRO A 64 0.21 -12.23 1.62
CA PRO A 64 -1.18 -12.46 1.96
C PRO A 64 -1.70 -11.46 3.01
N PHE A 65 -3.01 -11.24 2.99
CA PHE A 65 -3.79 -10.60 4.06
C PHE A 65 -5.01 -11.47 4.37
N ASN A 66 -5.41 -11.52 5.64
CA ASN A 66 -6.50 -12.38 6.09
C ASN A 66 -7.81 -11.62 6.38
N SER A 67 -7.77 -10.29 6.35
CA SER A 67 -8.93 -9.41 6.53
C SER A 67 -8.70 -8.06 5.83
N LEU A 68 -9.73 -7.21 5.76
CA LEU A 68 -9.54 -5.83 5.29
C LEU A 68 -8.78 -4.96 6.30
N LEU A 69 -8.72 -5.34 7.58
CA LEU A 69 -8.07 -4.58 8.63
C LEU A 69 -6.54 -4.68 8.57
N ASP A 70 -5.99 -5.82 8.14
CA ASP A 70 -4.54 -6.04 7.96
C ASP A 70 -4.04 -5.75 6.53
N LEU A 71 -4.93 -5.36 5.61
CA LEU A 71 -4.56 -5.01 4.24
C LEU A 71 -3.50 -3.91 4.18
N GLY A 72 -3.61 -2.87 5.01
CA GLY A 72 -2.62 -1.80 5.10
C GLY A 72 -1.23 -2.33 5.50
N ALA A 73 -1.16 -3.22 6.48
CA ALA A 73 0.08 -3.85 6.91
C ALA A 73 0.69 -4.75 5.81
N ALA A 74 -0.15 -5.46 5.04
CA ALA A 74 0.31 -6.24 3.89
C ALA A 74 0.91 -5.35 2.79
N ILE A 75 0.29 -4.20 2.50
CA ILE A 75 0.81 -3.21 1.55
C ILE A 75 2.18 -2.68 2.00
N GLU A 76 2.30 -2.27 3.27
CA GLU A 76 3.58 -1.80 3.82
C GLU A 76 4.67 -2.86 3.73
N LYS A 77 4.32 -4.12 4.02
CA LYS A 77 5.26 -5.24 3.95
C LYS A 77 5.76 -5.45 2.52
N VAL A 78 4.90 -5.32 1.50
CA VAL A 78 5.32 -5.35 0.08
C VAL A 78 6.31 -4.23 -0.21
N PHE A 79 6.02 -2.99 0.19
CA PHE A 79 6.94 -1.88 -0.06
C PHE A 79 8.30 -2.07 0.61
N LYS A 80 8.32 -2.50 1.88
CA LYS A 80 9.55 -2.79 2.62
C LYS A 80 10.37 -3.89 1.95
N GLN A 81 9.73 -4.97 1.50
CA GLN A 81 10.42 -6.08 0.81
C GLN A 81 11.06 -5.66 -0.52
N HIS A 82 10.51 -4.65 -1.18
CA HIS A 82 11.01 -4.12 -2.45
C HIS A 82 11.90 -2.88 -2.29
N GLY A 83 12.25 -2.48 -1.06
CA GLY A 83 13.08 -1.31 -0.80
C GLY A 83 12.43 0.01 -1.21
N ILE A 84 11.09 0.05 -1.31
CA ILE A 84 10.34 1.25 -1.71
C ILE A 84 10.22 2.18 -0.50
N VAL A 85 10.58 3.45 -0.71
CA VAL A 85 10.46 4.52 0.27
C VAL A 85 9.29 5.41 -0.10
N LEU A 86 8.32 5.55 0.81
CA LEU A 86 7.21 6.48 0.64
C LEU A 86 7.51 7.77 1.41
N HIS A 87 7.39 8.89 0.72
CA HIS A 87 7.45 10.21 1.33
C HIS A 87 6.05 10.68 1.72
N ILE A 88 5.95 11.42 2.82
CA ILE A 88 4.68 11.94 3.34
C ILE A 88 4.06 12.91 2.33
N GLY A 89 2.94 12.50 1.73
CA GLY A 89 2.15 13.34 0.84
C GLY A 89 1.41 14.45 1.58
N SER A 90 1.00 15.49 0.87
CA SER A 90 0.29 16.66 1.43
C SER A 90 -0.95 16.28 2.24
N GLY A 91 -1.78 15.36 1.74
CA GLY A 91 -2.98 14.90 2.45
C GLY A 91 -2.68 14.19 3.77
N MET A 92 -1.55 13.47 3.88
CA MET A 92 -1.15 12.78 5.10
C MET A 92 -0.62 13.75 6.17
N LYS A 93 -0.06 14.90 5.76
CA LYS A 93 0.39 15.93 6.70
C LYS A 93 -0.76 16.44 7.59
N THR A 94 -1.98 16.48 7.08
CA THR A 94 -3.17 16.89 7.84
C THR A 94 -3.48 15.93 9.01
N TYR A 95 -3.29 14.62 8.81
CA TYR A 95 -3.51 13.63 9.89
C TYR A 95 -2.41 13.65 10.95
N LEU A 96 -1.20 14.12 10.57
CA LEU A 96 -0.06 14.24 11.47
C LEU A 96 0.00 15.63 12.15
N ALA A 97 -0.82 16.58 11.70
CA ALA A 97 -0.88 17.89 12.31
C ALA A 97 -1.49 17.75 13.72
N PRO A 98 -0.88 18.38 14.75
CA PRO A 98 -1.48 18.41 16.07
C PRO A 98 -2.89 19.02 15.96
N HIS A 99 -3.90 18.28 16.40
CA HIS A 99 -5.23 18.84 16.57
C HIS A 99 -5.11 19.93 17.64
N SER A 100 -5.20 21.19 17.24
CA SER A 100 -5.38 22.29 18.18
C SER A 100 -6.79 22.19 18.75
N SER A 101 -6.98 21.33 19.76
CA SER A 101 -8.16 21.39 20.60
C SER A 101 -8.02 22.65 21.46
N SER A 102 -8.61 23.76 21.02
CA SER A 102 -8.87 24.91 21.89
C SER A 102 -9.93 24.50 22.90
N PHE A 103 -9.51 23.86 23.98
CA PHE A 103 -10.34 23.66 25.15
C PHE A 103 -10.49 25.01 25.86
N THR A 104 -11.55 25.77 25.53
CA THR A 104 -11.97 26.92 26.33
C THR A 104 -12.72 26.38 27.55
N GLY A 105 -11.98 26.00 28.58
CA GLY A 105 -12.57 25.72 29.89
C GLY A 105 -13.17 27.01 30.46
N ASN A 106 -14.50 27.07 30.55
CA ASN A 106 -15.16 28.11 31.32
C ASN A 106 -14.87 27.88 32.80
N SER A 107 -13.97 28.68 33.35
CA SER A 107 -13.77 28.81 34.78
C SER A 107 -14.84 29.75 35.34
N THR A 108 -15.94 29.20 35.84
CA THR A 108 -16.85 29.93 36.72
C THR A 108 -16.79 29.35 38.13
N LYS A 109 -16.46 30.28 39.02
CA LYS A 109 -16.28 30.26 40.48
C LYS A 109 -17.18 29.32 41.26
#